data_AF-A0AAN8WR93-F1
#
_entry.id   AF-A0AAN8WR93-F1
#
_cell.length_a   1.000
_cell.length_b   1.000
_cell.length_c   1.000
_cell.angle_alpha   90.00
_cell.angle_beta   90.00
_cell.angle_gamma   90.00
#
_symmetry.space_group_name_H-M   'P 1'
#
loop_
_entity.id
_entity.type
_entity.pdbx_description
1 polymer ?
#
loop_
_entity_poly.entity_id
_entity_poly.type
_entity_poly.pdbx_seq_one_letter_code
_entity_poly.pdbx_strand_id
1 'polypeptide(L)'
;MGRVNHDLIGEQLGADPERVEQVKRNLEHHYVEMKAGDILYFHCNLLHTSDQNSSDFRRWVLIVAFNKKSNDPYLEHHHPKYTPMTM
;
A
#
# COMPACT_ATOMS: atom_id res chain seq x y z
N MET A 1 -12.81 -4.34 6.07
CA MET A 1 -12.67 -5.43 5.08
C MET A 1 -11.66 -6.52 5.49
N GLY A 2 -11.08 -6.50 6.71
CA GLY A 2 -10.09 -7.49 7.13
C GLY A 2 -8.79 -7.41 6.32
N ARG A 3 -7.95 -8.45 6.41
CA ARG A 3 -6.74 -8.60 5.61
C ARG A 3 -7.13 -8.90 4.15
N VAL A 4 -6.47 -8.25 3.21
CA VAL A 4 -6.50 -8.59 1.78
C VAL A 4 -5.15 -9.18 1.43
N ASN A 5 -5.13 -10.31 0.74
CA ASN A 5 -3.88 -10.92 0.29
C ASN A 5 -3.37 -10.18 -0.94
N HIS A 6 -2.05 -10.08 -1.05
CA HIS A 6 -1.37 -9.62 -2.25
C HIS A 6 -0.91 -10.84 -3.03
N ASP A 7 -1.57 -11.08 -4.15
CA ASP A 7 -1.24 -12.18 -5.07
C ASP A 7 -0.64 -11.60 -6.34
N LEU A 8 0.11 -12.42 -7.06
CA LEU A 8 0.66 -12.05 -8.36
C LEU A 8 -0.47 -12.08 -9.40
N ILE A 9 -0.75 -10.95 -10.02
CA ILE A 9 -1.75 -10.78 -11.07
C ILE A 9 -1.02 -10.27 -12.31
N GLY A 10 -0.79 -11.17 -13.26
CA GLY A 10 0.10 -10.89 -14.39
C GLY A 10 1.53 -10.64 -13.90
N GLU A 11 2.03 -9.43 -14.12
CA GLU A 11 3.39 -9.00 -13.73
C GLU A 11 3.41 -8.12 -12.47
N GLN A 12 2.26 -7.88 -11.84
CA GLN A 12 2.14 -6.99 -10.68
C GLN A 12 1.56 -7.70 -9.47
N LEU A 13 1.88 -7.19 -8.27
CA LEU A 13 1.19 -7.59 -7.05
C LEU A 13 -0.13 -6.83 -6.98
N GLY A 14 -1.22 -7.55 -6.76
CA GLY A 14 -2.56 -6.97 -6.67
C GLY A 14 -3.45 -7.70 -5.69
N ALA A 15 -4.65 -7.14 -5.50
CA ALA A 15 -5.73 -7.78 -4.77
C ALA A 15 -6.62 -8.57 -5.74
N ASP A 16 -7.25 -9.63 -5.25
CA ASP A 16 -8.24 -10.42 -5.98
C ASP A 16 -9.24 -9.51 -6.75
N PRO A 17 -9.28 -9.56 -8.09
CA PRO A 17 -10.14 -8.71 -8.92
C PRO A 17 -11.62 -8.89 -8.60
N GLU A 18 -12.07 -10.11 -8.31
CA GLU A 18 -13.48 -10.35 -7.98
C GLU A 18 -13.85 -9.61 -6.68
N ARG A 19 -12.98 -9.71 -5.67
CA ARG A 19 -13.16 -8.98 -4.40
C ARG A 19 -13.16 -7.47 -4.61
N VAL A 20 -12.25 -6.93 -5.43
CA VAL A 20 -12.19 -5.49 -5.74
C VAL A 20 -13.48 -5.02 -6.39
N GLU A 21 -14.01 -5.76 -7.36
CA GLU A 21 -15.27 -5.42 -8.03
C GLU A 21 -16.47 -5.47 -7.08
N GLN A 22 -16.51 -6.39 -6.12
CA GLN A 22 -17.55 -6.36 -5.07
C GLN A 22 -17.41 -5.15 -4.15
N VAL A 23 -16.18 -4.75 -3.81
CA VAL A 23 -15.93 -3.60 -2.93
C VAL A 23 -16.35 -2.29 -3.60
N LYS A 24 -16.03 -2.09 -4.88
CA LYS A 24 -16.41 -0.88 -5.65
C LYS A 24 -17.92 -0.63 -5.70
N ARG A 25 -18.75 -1.66 -5.54
CA ARG A 25 -20.22 -1.54 -5.50
C ARG A 25 -20.73 -0.96 -4.18
N ASN A 26 -19.93 -1.06 -3.12
CA ASN A 26 -20.36 -0.76 -1.74
C ASN A 26 -19.57 0.39 -1.10
N LEU A 27 -18.34 0.66 -1.58
CA LEU A 27 -17.48 1.71 -1.06
C LEU A 27 -17.17 2.74 -2.14
N GLU A 28 -17.12 4.00 -1.74
CA GLU A 28 -16.76 5.10 -2.61
C GLU A 28 -15.27 5.03 -3.00
N HIS A 29 -14.99 5.34 -4.26
CA HIS A 29 -13.63 5.47 -4.77
C HIS A 29 -13.23 6.94 -4.77
N HIS A 30 -12.20 7.28 -3.99
CA HIS A 30 -11.69 8.64 -3.89
C HIS A 30 -10.35 8.78 -4.61
N TYR A 31 -10.24 9.80 -5.46
CA TYR A 31 -8.98 10.24 -6.02
C TYR A 31 -8.30 11.22 -5.08
N VAL A 32 -7.04 10.96 -4.75
CA VAL A 32 -6.23 11.82 -3.88
C VAL A 32 -5.26 12.62 -4.76
N GLU A 33 -5.68 13.82 -5.14
CA GLU A 33 -4.83 14.75 -5.88
C GLU A 33 -3.84 15.43 -4.92
N MET A 34 -2.56 15.43 -5.28
CA MET A 34 -1.47 15.87 -4.40
C MET A 34 -0.47 16.74 -5.17
N LYS A 35 0.11 17.71 -4.47
CA LYS A 35 1.24 18.52 -4.93
C LYS A 35 2.56 17.97 -4.37
N ALA A 36 3.67 18.39 -4.96
CA ALA A 36 4.99 18.06 -4.42
C ALA A 36 5.13 18.61 -2.99
N GLY A 37 5.47 17.72 -2.05
CA GLY A 37 5.58 18.03 -0.62
C GLY A 37 4.36 17.62 0.21
N ASP A 38 3.23 17.28 -0.42
CA ASP A 38 2.08 16.75 0.31
C ASP A 38 2.34 15.33 0.85
N ILE A 39 1.68 14.99 1.95
CA ILE A 39 1.82 13.69 2.62
C ILE A 39 0.45 13.03 2.76
N LEU A 40 0.37 11.76 2.38
CA LEU A 40 -0.79 10.92 2.59
C LEU A 40 -0.47 9.84 3.62
N TYR A 41 -1.21 9.85 4.73
CA TYR A 41 -1.22 8.75 5.70
C TYR A 41 -2.43 7.87 5.43
N PHE A 42 -2.21 6.57 5.29
CA PHE A 42 -3.29 5.61 5.12
C PHE A 42 -2.97 4.29 5.84
N HIS A 43 -4.03 3.57 6.21
CA HIS A 43 -3.91 2.27 6.87
C HIS A 43 -3.43 1.21 5.86
N CYS A 44 -2.56 0.29 6.27
CA CYS A 44 -1.96 -0.71 5.37
C CYS A 44 -2.97 -1.66 4.69
N ASN A 45 -4.15 -1.85 5.29
CA ASN A 45 -5.26 -2.62 4.71
C ASN A 45 -6.26 -1.79 3.88
N LEU A 46 -6.03 -0.49 3.68
CA LEU A 46 -6.85 0.30 2.77
C LEU A 46 -6.60 -0.23 1.35
N LEU A 47 -7.65 -0.60 0.61
CA LEU A 47 -7.51 -0.87 -0.81
C LEU A 47 -7.17 0.45 -1.52
N HIS A 48 -6.02 0.48 -2.17
CA HIS A 48 -5.51 1.64 -2.88
C HIS A 48 -4.78 1.17 -4.13
N THR A 49 -4.78 2.00 -5.15
CA THR A 49 -4.09 1.73 -6.41
C THR A 49 -3.70 3.04 -7.06
N SER A 50 -2.83 2.96 -8.06
CA SER A 50 -2.52 4.06 -8.95
C SER A 50 -2.55 3.57 -10.38
N ASP A 51 -3.21 4.30 -11.26
CA ASP A 51 -3.24 3.95 -12.69
C ASP A 51 -1.87 4.19 -13.37
N GLN A 52 -1.75 3.60 -14.56
CA GLN A 52 -0.61 3.79 -15.45
C GLN A 52 -0.39 5.29 -15.72
N ASN A 53 0.86 5.76 -15.57
CA ASN A 53 1.21 7.13 -15.90
C ASN A 53 1.45 7.27 -17.41
N SER A 54 0.49 7.89 -18.11
CA SER A 54 0.55 8.20 -19.55
C SER A 54 0.99 9.64 -19.85
N SER A 55 1.40 10.41 -18.84
CA SER A 55 1.85 11.80 -19.00
C SER A 55 3.35 11.91 -19.28
N ASP A 56 3.76 13.08 -19.78
CA ASP A 56 5.18 13.42 -19.99
C ASP A 56 5.95 13.69 -18.68
N PHE A 57 5.25 13.72 -17.55
CA PHE A 57 5.83 14.04 -16.25
C PHE A 57 6.02 12.78 -15.40
N ARG A 58 7.15 12.71 -14.68
CA ARG A 58 7.41 11.63 -13.73
C ARG A 58 6.59 11.83 -12.45
N ARG A 59 5.88 10.79 -12.01
CA ARG A 59 5.23 10.74 -10.69
C ARG A 59 6.14 10.04 -9.68
N TRP A 60 6.94 10.81 -8.95
CA TRP A 60 7.81 10.29 -7.89
C TRP A 60 7.09 10.29 -6.55
N VAL A 61 7.19 9.17 -5.82
CA VAL A 61 6.61 9.02 -4.49
C VAL A 61 7.64 8.31 -3.61
N LEU A 62 7.82 8.80 -2.39
CA LEU A 62 8.52 8.09 -1.33
C LEU A 62 7.48 7.44 -0.42
N ILE A 63 7.54 6.12 -0.28
CA ILE A 63 6.64 5.35 0.58
C ILE A 63 7.44 4.85 1.78
N VAL A 64 6.95 5.13 2.98
CA VAL A 64 7.52 4.64 4.23
C VAL A 64 6.43 3.91 5.01
N ALA A 65 6.65 2.62 5.28
CA ALA A 65 5.78 1.81 6.10
C ALA A 65 6.31 1.78 7.53
N PHE A 66 5.51 2.27 8.48
CA PHE A 66 5.83 2.22 9.90
C PHE A 66 5.21 0.99 10.55
N ASN A 67 5.97 0.35 11.43
CA ASN A 67 5.49 -0.75 12.25
C ASN A 67 5.87 -0.55 13.72
N LYS A 68 5.04 -1.05 14.63
CA LYS A 68 5.35 -0.97 16.07
C LYS A 68 6.48 -1.93 16.41
N LYS A 69 7.36 -1.53 17.33
CA LYS A 69 8.36 -2.42 17.96
C LYS A 69 7.75 -3.73 18.48
N SER A 70 6.54 -3.65 19.05
CA SER A 70 5.83 -4.81 19.59
C SER A 70 5.12 -5.67 18.54
N ASN A 71 5.08 -5.22 17.28
CA ASN A 71 4.49 -5.95 16.15
C ASN A 71 5.60 -6.50 15.25
N ASP A 72 6.64 -7.05 15.87
CA ASP A 72 7.80 -7.59 15.16
C ASP A 72 7.37 -8.77 14.28
N PRO A 73 7.85 -8.88 13.01
CA PRO A 73 7.50 -9.99 12.15
C PRO A 73 7.82 -11.34 12.80
N TYR A 74 6.82 -12.22 12.88
CA TYR A 74 7.01 -13.54 13.49
C TYR A 74 7.87 -14.47 12.60
N LEU A 75 7.71 -14.38 11.27
CA LEU A 75 8.54 -15.10 10.29
C LEU A 75 9.75 -14.27 9.89
N GLU A 76 10.86 -14.99 9.69
CA GLU A 76 11.99 -14.46 8.96
C GLU A 76 11.63 -14.32 7.47
N HIS A 77 11.84 -13.12 6.93
CA HIS A 77 11.55 -12.78 5.54
C HIS A 77 12.28 -11.48 5.18
N HIS A 78 11.99 -10.92 4.00
CA HIS A 78 12.65 -9.72 3.48
C HIS A 78 12.34 -8.42 4.22
N HIS A 79 11.24 -8.30 5.00
CA HIS A 79 11.08 -7.12 5.85
C HIS A 79 11.86 -7.30 7.15
N PRO A 80 12.63 -6.27 7.57
CA PRO A 80 13.48 -6.36 8.74
C PRO A 80 12.66 -6.52 10.02
N LYS A 81 13.21 -7.28 10.97
CA LYS A 81 12.77 -7.25 12.36
C LYS A 81 13.20 -5.94 13.03
N TYR A 82 12.60 -5.63 14.17
CA TYR A 82 12.93 -4.45 14.94
C TYR A 82 14.40 -4.48 15.38
N THR A 83 15.15 -3.46 14.97
CA THR A 83 16.51 -3.20 15.45
C THR A 83 16.47 -2.08 16.49
N PRO A 84 16.82 -2.36 17.76
CA PRO A 84 16.99 -1.30 18.76
C PRO A 84 18.06 -0.31 18.32
N MET A 85 17.80 0.98 18.45
CA MET A 85 18.84 1.99 18.25
C MET A 85 19.76 1.97 19.48
N THR A 86 21.06 1.79 19.24
CA THR A 86 22.08 2.00 20.28
C THR A 86 22.27 3.50 20.46
N MET A 87 22.38 3.95 21.72
CA MET A 87 22.91 5.29 22.00
C MET A 87 24.41 5.34 21.71
#